data_AF-A0A1Q7WFK1-F1
#
_entry.id   AF-A0A1Q7WFK1-F1
#
_cell.length_a   1.000
_cell.length_b   1.000
_cell.length_c   1.000
_cell.angle_alpha   90.00
_cell.angle_beta   90.00
_cell.angle_gamma   90.00
#
_symmetry.space_group_name_H-M   'P 1'
#
loop_
_entity.id
_entity.type
_entity.pdbx_description
1 polymer ?
#
loop_
_entity_poly.entity_id
_entity_poly.type
_entity_poly.pdbx_seq_one_letter_code
_entity_poly.pdbx_strand_id
1 'polypeptide(L)'
;MSTGSRTIPQLKSAPEPDQLADRLDGGDWQGIEIALMPKDVADDAALARAAEATRKAAAGLVVTAEAPVAWPSGAFVRVDRLDEEARAGIERSAEFAARVGSPVLTIHLFIPLSPDEFRASGAVDADAVEEFLGFYADACVQRGVDPLIENVPPVLRMRTGGVYLSPIGGHWRDLLDWRERVPELGFTIDTSHAALFRSFATIYPGLFAHPWDEELELGRYVEELGPHAQVAHVSDAHGLLGEGLPYGGGELELDPVVRRLGELVRFIVAEINEPDPARSVEMKRAYRAIERALALPPAEPQPARRRVPADSFDWQQVLERRDPVPSVLELQERFGGRRILLTGGGGSIGGALATFLGGFRPERITVVDGHESSLIADRRARDPQTLGSRLRSPTSFSISPRTSTSTGPRSSRRSSSTRTCTARGTCCAPPRARASRPSSSPRPTRPRSRRASTDGRSGSWSS
;
A
#
# COMPACT_ATOMS: atom_id res chain seq x y z
N MET A 1 -8.99 -15.89 -19.65
CA MET A 1 -9.53 -15.01 -20.71
C MET A 1 -10.39 -13.99 -20.02
N SER A 2 -10.13 -12.69 -20.17
CA SER A 2 -10.92 -11.66 -19.47
C SER A 2 -12.35 -11.62 -20.03
N THR A 3 -13.34 -11.82 -19.16
CA THR A 3 -14.75 -11.55 -19.46
C THR A 3 -14.93 -10.04 -19.45
N GLY A 4 -15.44 -9.46 -20.55
CA GLY A 4 -15.44 -8.02 -20.82
C GLY A 4 -16.37 -7.15 -19.95
N SER A 5 -16.41 -7.39 -18.64
CA SER A 5 -16.95 -6.46 -17.65
C SER A 5 -15.97 -5.30 -17.47
N ARG A 6 -16.43 -4.06 -17.67
CA ARG A 6 -15.69 -2.88 -17.22
C ARG A 6 -15.56 -2.92 -15.70
N THR A 7 -14.35 -2.70 -15.18
CA THR A 7 -14.09 -2.53 -13.75
C THR A 7 -14.88 -1.36 -13.18
N ILE A 8 -15.41 -1.54 -11.97
CA ILE A 8 -16.29 -0.61 -11.28
C ILE A 8 -15.50 0.10 -10.16
N PRO A 9 -15.25 1.42 -10.26
CA PRO A 9 -14.72 2.21 -9.17
C PRO A 9 -15.76 2.35 -8.04
N GLN A 10 -15.30 2.32 -6.79
CA GLN A 10 -16.15 2.41 -5.59
C GLN A 10 -15.55 3.36 -4.53
N LEU A 11 -16.43 3.91 -3.70
CA LEU A 11 -16.06 4.56 -2.42
C LEU A 11 -16.17 3.55 -1.28
N LYS A 12 -15.58 3.82 -0.12
CA LYS A 12 -15.70 2.96 1.08
C LYS A 12 -16.41 3.65 2.24
N SER A 13 -17.24 2.92 2.98
CA SER A 13 -18.02 3.43 4.11
C SER A 13 -18.29 2.34 5.15
N ALA A 14 -18.51 2.72 6.40
CA ALA A 14 -19.32 1.93 7.33
C ALA A 14 -20.82 2.08 6.96
N PRO A 15 -21.71 1.17 7.41
CA PRO A 15 -23.17 1.24 7.14
C PRO A 15 -23.90 2.37 7.90
N GLU A 16 -23.20 3.42 8.33
CA GLU A 16 -23.75 4.54 9.09
C GLU A 16 -24.50 5.52 8.18
N PRO A 17 -25.77 5.87 8.44
CA PRO A 17 -26.56 6.75 7.57
C PRO A 17 -25.89 8.09 7.24
N ASP A 18 -25.26 8.75 8.21
CA ASP A 18 -24.59 10.04 8.01
C ASP A 18 -23.28 9.91 7.21
N GLN A 19 -22.55 8.80 7.38
CA GLN A 19 -21.33 8.54 6.62
C GLN A 19 -21.65 8.12 5.19
N LEU A 20 -22.67 7.27 5.00
CA LEU A 20 -23.21 6.91 3.69
C LEU A 20 -23.68 8.16 2.93
N ALA A 21 -24.34 9.10 3.62
CA ALA A 21 -24.73 10.38 3.05
C ALA A 21 -23.50 11.22 2.63
N ASP A 22 -22.48 11.35 3.49
CA ASP A 22 -21.24 12.06 3.09
C ASP A 22 -20.52 11.35 1.93
N ARG A 23 -20.41 10.01 1.93
CA ARG A 23 -19.77 9.28 0.83
C ARG A 23 -20.53 9.49 -0.49
N LEU A 24 -21.84 9.38 -0.50
CA LEU A 24 -22.64 9.41 -1.74
C LEU A 24 -23.03 10.82 -2.22
N ASP A 25 -22.88 11.87 -1.40
CA ASP A 25 -23.19 13.25 -1.81
C ASP A 25 -22.39 13.72 -3.05
N GLY A 26 -23.02 14.55 -3.88
CA GLY A 26 -22.33 15.43 -4.83
C GLY A 26 -21.64 14.76 -6.03
N GLY A 27 -21.97 13.52 -6.40
CA GLY A 27 -21.36 12.89 -7.58
C GLY A 27 -22.11 11.69 -8.17
N ASP A 28 -21.78 11.41 -9.42
CA ASP A 28 -22.19 10.21 -10.16
C ASP A 28 -21.20 9.07 -9.84
N TRP A 29 -21.55 8.23 -8.86
CA TRP A 29 -20.71 7.14 -8.35
C TRP A 29 -21.19 5.80 -8.92
N GLN A 30 -20.26 4.89 -9.27
CA GLN A 30 -20.61 3.61 -9.89
C GLN A 30 -20.89 2.50 -8.84
N GLY A 31 -20.36 2.66 -7.62
CA GLY A 31 -20.57 1.71 -6.53
C GLY A 31 -20.00 2.18 -5.18
N ILE A 32 -20.24 1.37 -4.15
CA ILE A 32 -19.76 1.60 -2.79
C ILE A 32 -19.43 0.26 -2.10
N GLU A 33 -18.35 0.23 -1.34
CA GLU A 33 -18.01 -0.86 -0.44
C GLU A 33 -18.45 -0.53 0.98
N ILE A 34 -19.01 -1.53 1.67
CA ILE A 34 -19.41 -1.43 3.06
C ILE A 34 -18.46 -2.26 3.95
N ALA A 35 -17.61 -1.55 4.69
CA ALA A 35 -16.83 -2.12 5.78
C ALA A 35 -17.71 -2.22 7.03
N LEU A 36 -17.97 -3.43 7.50
CA LEU A 36 -18.75 -3.65 8.71
C LEU A 36 -17.94 -3.21 9.95
N MET A 37 -18.64 -2.68 10.96
CA MET A 37 -18.06 -2.40 12.27
C MET A 37 -18.45 -3.52 13.27
N PRO A 38 -17.71 -3.71 14.38
CA PRO A 38 -18.03 -4.74 15.39
C PRO A 38 -19.48 -4.70 15.87
N LYS A 39 -20.04 -3.50 16.00
CA LYS A 39 -21.43 -3.26 16.42
C LYS A 39 -22.50 -3.70 15.41
N ASP A 40 -22.14 -3.91 14.14
CA ASP A 40 -23.10 -4.21 13.06
C ASP A 40 -23.36 -5.72 12.94
N VAL A 41 -22.42 -6.55 13.42
CA VAL A 41 -22.54 -8.02 13.54
C VAL A 41 -22.85 -8.50 14.96
N ALA A 42 -23.09 -7.57 15.90
CA ALA A 42 -23.35 -7.90 17.31
C ALA A 42 -24.63 -8.73 17.50
N ASP A 43 -25.70 -8.40 16.78
CA ASP A 43 -26.98 -9.10 16.81
C ASP A 43 -27.70 -8.99 15.45
N ASP A 44 -28.70 -9.84 15.24
CA ASP A 44 -29.41 -9.95 13.96
C ASP A 44 -30.24 -8.69 13.63
N ALA A 45 -30.57 -7.87 14.64
CA ALA A 45 -31.24 -6.58 14.46
C ALA A 45 -30.24 -5.46 14.16
N ALA A 46 -28.99 -5.53 14.63
CA ALA A 46 -27.88 -4.69 14.17
C ALA A 46 -27.59 -4.95 12.69
N LEU A 47 -27.46 -6.22 12.33
CA LEU A 47 -27.33 -6.69 10.96
C LEU A 47 -28.48 -6.19 10.06
N ALA A 48 -29.73 -6.22 10.56
CA ALA A 48 -30.89 -5.70 9.85
C ALA A 48 -30.84 -4.17 9.67
N ARG A 49 -30.42 -3.42 10.70
CA ARG A 49 -30.25 -1.96 10.63
C ARG A 49 -29.17 -1.56 9.60
N ALA A 50 -28.02 -2.22 9.65
CA ALA A 50 -26.91 -1.98 8.72
C ALA A 50 -27.33 -2.28 7.27
N ALA A 51 -27.92 -3.45 7.00
CA ALA A 51 -28.32 -3.83 5.66
C ALA A 51 -29.43 -2.93 5.09
N GLU A 52 -30.34 -2.41 5.93
CA GLU A 52 -31.36 -1.45 5.49
C GLU A 52 -30.79 -0.06 5.23
N ALA A 53 -29.86 0.43 6.06
CA ALA A 53 -29.14 1.69 5.81
C ALA A 53 -28.38 1.64 4.48
N THR A 54 -27.63 0.56 4.23
CA THR A 54 -26.94 0.31 2.96
C THR A 54 -27.91 0.26 1.78
N ARG A 55 -28.93 -0.62 1.79
CA ARG A 55 -29.88 -0.75 0.66
C ARG A 55 -30.59 0.57 0.32
N LYS A 56 -30.95 1.35 1.34
CA LYS A 56 -31.65 2.63 1.17
C LYS A 56 -30.73 3.72 0.58
N ALA A 57 -29.47 3.76 1.00
CA ALA A 57 -28.51 4.76 0.53
C ALA A 57 -27.92 4.41 -0.85
N ALA A 58 -27.56 3.14 -1.06
CA ALA A 58 -26.90 2.63 -2.26
C ALA A 58 -27.88 2.14 -3.36
N ALA A 59 -29.13 2.63 -3.36
CA ALA A 59 -30.16 2.18 -4.28
C ALA A 59 -29.77 2.48 -5.76
N GLY A 60 -29.49 1.42 -6.52
CA GLY A 60 -29.03 1.52 -7.92
C GLY A 60 -27.51 1.57 -8.09
N LEU A 61 -26.74 1.52 -7.01
CA LEU A 61 -25.28 1.39 -7.02
C LEU A 61 -24.86 -0.09 -6.93
N VAL A 62 -23.63 -0.40 -7.34
CA VAL A 62 -23.04 -1.72 -7.07
C VAL A 62 -22.38 -1.74 -5.70
N VAL A 63 -22.80 -2.70 -4.85
CA VAL A 63 -22.31 -2.85 -3.49
C VAL A 63 -21.27 -3.96 -3.40
N THR A 64 -20.18 -3.73 -2.67
CA THR A 64 -19.28 -4.78 -2.13
C THR A 64 -19.32 -4.73 -0.59
N ALA A 65 -18.79 -5.76 0.08
CA ALA A 65 -18.80 -5.86 1.54
C ALA A 65 -17.47 -6.36 2.09
N GLU A 66 -17.10 -5.90 3.28
CA GLU A 66 -15.95 -6.35 4.06
C GLU A 66 -16.40 -6.69 5.49
N ALA A 67 -15.92 -7.82 6.02
CA ALA A 67 -16.14 -8.27 7.38
C ALA A 67 -15.43 -7.33 8.38
N PRO A 68 -15.95 -7.15 9.61
CA PRO A 68 -15.33 -6.23 10.56
C PRO A 68 -13.98 -6.75 11.02
N VAL A 69 -12.98 -5.87 11.12
CA VAL A 69 -11.62 -6.21 11.61
C VAL A 69 -11.55 -6.58 13.11
N ALA A 70 -12.65 -6.46 13.83
CA ALA A 70 -12.80 -6.91 15.22
C ALA A 70 -14.25 -7.38 15.51
N TRP A 71 -14.38 -8.29 16.47
CA TRP A 71 -15.66 -8.82 16.94
C TRP A 71 -16.34 -7.92 17.98
N PRO A 72 -17.65 -8.10 18.24
CA PRO A 72 -18.42 -7.28 19.19
C PRO A 72 -17.80 -7.14 20.60
N SER A 73 -17.08 -8.16 21.09
CA SER A 73 -16.31 -8.14 22.34
C SER A 73 -15.14 -7.16 22.38
N GLY A 74 -14.70 -6.68 21.21
CA GLY A 74 -13.46 -5.92 21.03
C GLY A 74 -12.23 -6.80 20.77
N ALA A 75 -12.36 -8.12 20.74
CA ALA A 75 -11.32 -9.01 20.23
C ALA A 75 -11.10 -8.77 18.72
N PHE A 76 -9.86 -8.75 18.26
CA PHE A 76 -9.58 -8.71 16.82
C PHE A 76 -10.06 -9.99 16.13
N VAL A 77 -10.43 -9.85 14.85
CA VAL A 77 -10.50 -11.02 13.97
C VAL A 77 -9.10 -11.63 13.89
N ARG A 78 -9.04 -12.96 14.01
CA ARG A 78 -7.81 -13.75 14.03
C ARG A 78 -8.09 -15.03 13.28
N VAL A 79 -7.40 -15.23 12.16
CA VAL A 79 -7.65 -16.43 11.34
C VAL A 79 -7.15 -17.72 12.01
N ASP A 80 -6.35 -17.65 13.08
CA ASP A 80 -5.96 -18.82 13.89
C ASP A 80 -6.97 -19.18 15.00
N ARG A 81 -8.18 -18.60 15.01
CA ARG A 81 -9.12 -18.73 16.12
C ARG A 81 -10.59 -18.71 15.69
N LEU A 82 -11.18 -19.90 15.50
CA LEU A 82 -12.58 -20.10 15.13
C LEU A 82 -13.48 -20.48 16.33
N ASP A 83 -13.64 -19.55 17.28
CA ASP A 83 -14.56 -19.69 18.42
C ASP A 83 -16.02 -19.31 18.09
N GLU A 84 -16.92 -19.39 19.08
CA GLU A 84 -18.37 -19.11 18.89
C GLU A 84 -18.64 -17.67 18.43
N GLU A 85 -17.85 -16.69 18.89
CA GLU A 85 -18.00 -15.30 18.46
C GLU A 85 -17.51 -15.11 17.03
N ALA A 86 -16.39 -15.74 16.67
CA ALA A 86 -15.87 -15.74 15.31
C ALA A 86 -16.85 -16.37 14.32
N ARG A 87 -17.44 -17.53 14.65
CA ARG A 87 -18.44 -18.19 13.79
C ARG A 87 -19.67 -17.33 13.58
N ALA A 88 -20.25 -16.75 14.64
CA ALA A 88 -21.40 -15.87 14.54
C ALA A 88 -21.10 -14.56 13.78
N GLY A 89 -19.90 -14.00 13.95
CA GLY A 89 -19.42 -12.82 13.22
C GLY A 89 -19.26 -13.07 11.73
N ILE A 90 -18.69 -14.22 11.35
CA ILE A 90 -18.58 -14.69 9.97
C ILE A 90 -19.96 -14.89 9.33
N GLU A 91 -20.85 -15.65 9.99
CA GLU A 91 -22.18 -15.97 9.46
C GLU A 91 -23.04 -14.71 9.22
N ARG A 92 -22.97 -13.74 10.12
CA ARG A 92 -23.65 -12.45 9.96
C ARG A 92 -22.99 -11.55 8.92
N SER A 93 -21.67 -11.59 8.75
CA SER A 93 -20.98 -10.85 7.69
C SER A 93 -21.34 -11.39 6.31
N ALA A 94 -21.40 -12.71 6.16
CA ALA A 94 -21.84 -13.36 4.93
C ALA A 94 -23.35 -13.15 4.67
N GLU A 95 -24.18 -13.13 5.72
CA GLU A 95 -25.59 -12.75 5.59
C GLU A 95 -25.77 -11.27 5.24
N PHE A 96 -24.93 -10.36 5.76
CA PHE A 96 -24.94 -8.95 5.37
C PHE A 96 -24.72 -8.81 3.86
N ALA A 97 -23.64 -9.42 3.35
CA ALA A 97 -23.28 -9.38 1.94
C ALA A 97 -24.47 -9.83 1.05
N ALA A 98 -25.08 -10.98 1.36
CA ALA A 98 -26.26 -11.45 0.65
C ALA A 98 -27.49 -10.52 0.81
N ARG A 99 -27.75 -9.98 2.01
CA ARG A 99 -28.86 -9.05 2.29
C ARG A 99 -28.73 -7.70 1.58
N VAL A 100 -27.54 -7.30 1.13
CA VAL A 100 -27.31 -6.07 0.35
C VAL A 100 -27.04 -6.33 -1.14
N GLY A 101 -27.00 -7.59 -1.57
CA GLY A 101 -26.70 -7.98 -2.95
C GLY A 101 -25.21 -7.85 -3.33
N SER A 102 -24.32 -7.88 -2.34
CA SER A 102 -22.88 -7.93 -2.58
C SER A 102 -22.50 -9.29 -3.18
N PRO A 103 -21.75 -9.34 -4.29
CA PRO A 103 -21.28 -10.59 -4.87
C PRO A 103 -20.07 -11.17 -4.13
N VAL A 104 -19.44 -10.38 -3.26
CA VAL A 104 -18.20 -10.73 -2.55
C VAL A 104 -18.31 -10.38 -1.06
N LEU A 105 -17.48 -11.01 -0.24
CA LEU A 105 -17.16 -10.53 1.10
C LEU A 105 -15.64 -10.57 1.26
N THR A 106 -15.03 -9.48 1.72
CA THR A 106 -13.59 -9.44 2.07
C THR A 106 -13.38 -9.76 3.55
N ILE A 107 -12.30 -10.48 3.89
CA ILE A 107 -11.77 -10.60 5.26
C ILE A 107 -10.24 -10.47 5.26
N HIS A 108 -9.68 -9.85 6.30
CA HIS A 108 -8.23 -9.70 6.46
C HIS A 108 -7.55 -11.06 6.78
N LEU A 109 -6.53 -11.44 6.01
CA LEU A 109 -5.68 -12.59 6.33
C LEU A 109 -4.65 -12.21 7.40
N PHE A 110 -5.01 -12.28 8.69
CA PHE A 110 -4.10 -11.87 9.76
C PHE A 110 -4.27 -12.57 11.11
N ILE A 111 -3.17 -12.56 11.85
CA ILE A 111 -3.13 -12.93 13.28
C ILE A 111 -2.46 -11.76 14.02
N PRO A 112 -3.21 -10.70 14.42
CA PRO A 112 -2.66 -9.60 15.21
C PRO A 112 -2.13 -10.09 16.57
N LEU A 113 -0.81 -10.01 16.74
CA LEU A 113 -0.08 -10.28 17.97
C LEU A 113 0.61 -9.00 18.47
N SER A 114 0.65 -8.76 19.78
CA SER A 114 1.53 -7.72 20.34
C SER A 114 3.02 -8.05 20.11
N PRO A 115 3.95 -7.09 20.20
CA PRO A 115 5.38 -7.35 20.01
C PRO A 115 6.00 -8.36 20.99
N ASP A 116 5.38 -8.58 22.16
CA ASP A 116 5.77 -9.64 23.10
C ASP A 116 5.22 -11.01 22.68
N GLU A 117 3.95 -11.08 22.26
CA GLU A 117 3.34 -12.31 21.73
C GLU A 117 4.02 -12.76 20.44
N PHE A 118 4.35 -11.85 19.52
CA PHE A 118 5.09 -12.14 18.28
C PHE A 118 6.54 -12.61 18.56
N ARG A 119 7.14 -12.23 19.71
CA ARG A 119 8.42 -12.77 20.17
C ARG A 119 8.29 -14.14 20.86
N ALA A 120 7.09 -14.53 21.25
CA ALA A 120 6.80 -15.80 21.92
C ALA A 120 6.12 -16.83 20.99
N SER A 121 5.53 -16.40 19.88
CA SER A 121 4.89 -17.26 18.88
C SER A 121 5.90 -18.19 18.20
N GLY A 122 5.52 -19.46 18.06
CA GLY A 122 6.23 -20.42 17.22
C GLY A 122 5.84 -20.28 15.75
N ALA A 123 5.85 -21.41 15.03
CA ALA A 123 5.19 -21.49 13.74
C ALA A 123 3.68 -21.24 13.89
N VAL A 124 3.05 -20.74 12.82
CA VAL A 124 1.59 -20.57 12.72
C VAL A 124 0.92 -21.95 12.76
N ASP A 125 -0.16 -22.06 13.52
CA ASP A 125 -1.01 -23.26 13.53
C ASP A 125 -1.79 -23.33 12.20
N ALA A 126 -1.27 -24.10 11.26
CA ALA A 126 -1.80 -24.13 9.91
C ALA A 126 -3.18 -24.82 9.85
N ASP A 127 -3.45 -25.78 10.73
CA ASP A 127 -4.70 -26.53 10.75
C ASP A 127 -5.82 -25.66 11.33
N ALA A 128 -5.53 -24.84 12.34
CA ALA A 128 -6.48 -23.85 12.88
C ALA A 128 -6.84 -22.75 11.86
N VAL A 129 -5.87 -22.30 11.05
CA VAL A 129 -6.12 -21.32 9.97
C VAL A 129 -6.90 -21.94 8.82
N GLU A 130 -6.66 -23.21 8.48
CA GLU A 130 -7.45 -23.93 7.48
C GLU A 130 -8.91 -24.14 7.94
N GLU A 131 -9.16 -24.46 9.22
CA GLU A 131 -10.53 -24.56 9.75
C GLU A 131 -11.26 -23.20 9.67
N PHE A 132 -10.60 -22.10 10.07
CA PHE A 132 -11.18 -20.76 10.00
C PHE A 132 -11.52 -20.35 8.57
N LEU A 133 -10.58 -20.48 7.64
CA LEU A 133 -10.76 -20.08 6.25
C LEU A 133 -11.78 -20.97 5.53
N GLY A 134 -11.81 -22.28 5.83
CA GLY A 134 -12.82 -23.20 5.34
C GLY A 134 -14.24 -22.82 5.81
N PHE A 135 -14.42 -22.59 7.12
CA PHE A 135 -15.73 -22.16 7.65
C PHE A 135 -16.18 -20.81 7.08
N TYR A 136 -15.25 -19.87 6.92
CA TYR A 136 -15.52 -18.58 6.28
C TYR A 136 -15.92 -18.73 4.81
N ALA A 137 -15.23 -19.58 4.05
CA ALA A 137 -15.58 -19.86 2.66
C ALA A 137 -16.96 -20.53 2.54
N ASP A 138 -17.24 -21.56 3.33
CA ASP A 138 -18.54 -22.23 3.41
C ASP A 138 -19.68 -21.24 3.72
N ALA A 139 -19.48 -20.36 4.71
CA ALA A 139 -20.49 -19.39 5.10
C ALA A 139 -20.85 -18.40 3.97
N CYS A 140 -19.87 -18.04 3.13
CA CYS A 140 -20.06 -17.18 1.96
C CYS A 140 -20.72 -17.95 0.80
N VAL A 141 -20.17 -19.11 0.42
CA VAL A 141 -20.63 -19.91 -0.72
C VAL A 141 -22.07 -20.40 -0.53
N GLN A 142 -22.45 -20.82 0.68
CA GLN A 142 -23.83 -21.20 1.02
C GLN A 142 -24.85 -20.05 0.83
N ARG A 143 -24.39 -18.81 0.79
CA ARG A 143 -25.21 -17.59 0.61
C ARG A 143 -25.07 -16.98 -0.80
N GLY A 144 -24.29 -17.61 -1.69
CA GLY A 144 -24.05 -17.12 -3.05
C GLY A 144 -23.11 -15.91 -3.11
N VAL A 145 -22.19 -15.81 -2.15
CA VAL A 145 -21.19 -14.75 -2.03
C VAL A 145 -19.80 -15.35 -2.20
N ASP A 146 -18.94 -14.73 -3.00
CA ASP A 146 -17.57 -15.19 -3.19
C ASP A 146 -16.68 -14.73 -2.00
N PRO A 147 -15.99 -15.65 -1.28
CA PRO A 147 -15.11 -15.31 -0.16
C PRO A 147 -13.77 -14.76 -0.66
N LEU A 148 -13.33 -13.60 -0.16
CA LEU A 148 -12.05 -12.98 -0.52
C LEU A 148 -11.16 -12.78 0.71
N ILE A 149 -9.90 -13.23 0.63
CA ILE A 149 -8.88 -12.86 1.63
C ILE A 149 -8.05 -11.66 1.15
N GLU A 150 -7.75 -10.76 2.09
CA GLU A 150 -7.01 -9.52 1.86
C GLU A 150 -5.58 -9.58 2.41
N ASN A 151 -4.61 -9.02 1.66
CA ASN A 151 -3.24 -8.84 2.15
C ASN A 151 -3.15 -7.67 3.15
N VAL A 152 -2.44 -7.87 4.26
CA VAL A 152 -2.40 -6.95 5.41
C VAL A 152 -1.04 -6.26 5.57
N PRO A 153 -0.96 -5.10 6.25
CA PRO A 153 0.33 -4.51 6.59
C PRO A 153 0.92 -5.30 7.78
N PRO A 154 2.23 -5.58 7.83
CA PRO A 154 2.83 -6.35 8.91
C PRO A 154 2.91 -5.57 10.23
N VAL A 155 2.65 -4.26 10.20
CA VAL A 155 2.47 -3.42 11.39
C VAL A 155 1.06 -2.84 11.36
N LEU A 156 0.15 -3.50 12.07
CA LEU A 156 -1.24 -3.11 12.20
C LEU A 156 -1.36 -1.96 13.21
N ARG A 157 -1.20 -0.72 12.73
CA ARG A 157 -1.44 0.50 13.51
C ARG A 157 -2.87 0.99 13.34
N MET A 158 -3.80 0.08 13.65
CA MET A 158 -5.23 0.32 13.56
C MET A 158 -5.66 1.49 14.45
N ARG A 159 -6.85 2.05 14.19
CA ARG A 159 -7.41 3.21 14.91
C ARG A 159 -7.68 2.96 16.42
N THR A 160 -7.34 1.77 16.92
CA THR A 160 -7.35 1.34 18.33
C THR A 160 -6.15 1.83 19.15
N GLY A 161 -5.08 2.34 18.50
CA GLY A 161 -3.94 2.99 19.17
C GLY A 161 -2.81 2.06 19.63
N GLY A 162 -2.89 0.76 19.34
CA GLY A 162 -1.78 -0.18 19.54
C GLY A 162 -0.85 -0.29 18.32
N VAL A 163 0.14 -1.18 18.45
CA VAL A 163 0.87 -1.78 17.32
C VAL A 163 0.79 -3.29 17.50
N TYR A 164 0.37 -3.97 16.45
CA TYR A 164 0.35 -5.43 16.36
C TYR A 164 1.12 -5.87 15.12
N LEU A 165 1.71 -7.07 15.19
CA LEU A 165 2.42 -7.72 14.11
C LEU A 165 1.62 -8.95 13.65
N SER A 166 1.58 -9.20 12.34
CA SER A 166 1.00 -10.43 11.78
C SER A 166 2.11 -11.32 11.20
N PRO A 167 2.17 -12.62 11.52
CA PRO A 167 3.11 -13.57 10.92
C PRO A 167 2.70 -14.03 9.52
N ILE A 168 1.48 -13.69 9.05
CA ILE A 168 0.91 -14.10 7.76
C ILE A 168 0.12 -12.97 7.10
N GLY A 169 -0.14 -13.16 5.80
CA GLY A 169 -0.95 -12.29 4.94
C GLY A 169 -0.24 -11.03 4.47
N GLY A 170 1.03 -10.87 4.80
CA GLY A 170 1.84 -9.76 4.33
C GLY A 170 2.42 -10.02 2.95
N HIS A 171 2.83 -11.26 2.66
CA HIS A 171 3.40 -11.62 1.37
C HIS A 171 2.34 -12.26 0.45
N TRP A 172 2.46 -12.04 -0.85
CA TRP A 172 1.50 -12.59 -1.84
C TRP A 172 1.55 -14.13 -1.91
N ARG A 173 2.64 -14.78 -1.46
CA ARG A 173 2.71 -16.24 -1.31
C ARG A 173 1.71 -16.73 -0.26
N ASP A 174 1.64 -16.09 0.91
CA ASP A 174 0.74 -16.47 1.99
C ASP A 174 -0.70 -16.63 1.46
N LEU A 175 -1.17 -15.69 0.64
CA LEU A 175 -2.50 -15.72 0.04
C LEU A 175 -2.67 -16.86 -0.99
N LEU A 176 -1.65 -17.15 -1.81
CA LEU A 176 -1.67 -18.27 -2.75
C LEU A 176 -1.66 -19.63 -2.03
N ASP A 177 -0.82 -19.78 -1.01
CA ASP A 177 -0.68 -21.00 -0.23
C ASP A 177 -1.98 -21.33 0.54
N TRP A 178 -2.66 -20.31 1.08
CA TRP A 178 -4.00 -20.48 1.67
C TRP A 178 -5.08 -20.79 0.64
N ARG A 179 -4.98 -20.24 -0.57
CA ARG A 179 -5.90 -20.58 -1.67
C ARG A 179 -5.67 -21.98 -2.24
N GLU A 180 -4.45 -22.53 -2.18
CA GLU A 180 -4.22 -23.94 -2.56
C GLU A 180 -4.93 -24.90 -1.59
N ARG A 181 -5.03 -24.53 -0.31
CA ARG A 181 -5.75 -25.27 0.74
C ARG A 181 -7.27 -25.08 0.69
N VAL A 182 -7.74 -23.86 0.43
CA VAL A 182 -9.17 -23.49 0.34
C VAL A 182 -9.45 -22.88 -1.04
N PRO A 183 -9.71 -23.70 -2.08
CA PRO A 183 -9.80 -23.26 -3.48
C PRO A 183 -10.92 -22.25 -3.77
N GLU A 184 -11.94 -22.18 -2.92
CA GLU A 184 -13.07 -21.25 -2.99
C GLU A 184 -12.62 -19.79 -2.80
N LEU A 185 -11.49 -19.53 -2.14
CA LEU A 185 -11.00 -18.19 -1.88
C LEU A 185 -10.61 -17.46 -3.17
N GLY A 186 -11.09 -16.22 -3.31
CA GLY A 186 -10.50 -15.20 -4.15
C GLY A 186 -9.66 -14.21 -3.33
N PHE A 187 -9.18 -13.15 -3.98
CA PHE A 187 -8.35 -12.13 -3.32
C PHE A 187 -8.94 -10.72 -3.40
N THR A 188 -8.62 -9.96 -2.35
CA THR A 188 -8.67 -8.50 -2.32
C THR A 188 -7.25 -7.97 -2.22
N ILE A 189 -6.82 -7.13 -3.16
CA ILE A 189 -5.45 -6.59 -3.19
C ILE A 189 -5.45 -5.16 -2.63
N ASP A 190 -4.91 -4.93 -1.43
CA ASP A 190 -4.63 -3.55 -0.98
C ASP A 190 -3.21 -3.11 -1.37
N THR A 191 -3.18 -1.98 -2.08
CA THR A 191 -1.97 -1.36 -2.62
C THR A 191 -1.05 -0.76 -1.55
N SER A 192 -1.60 -0.29 -0.43
CA SER A 192 -0.80 0.28 0.66
C SER A 192 -0.22 -0.79 1.58
N HIS A 193 -0.99 -1.83 1.91
CA HIS A 193 -0.59 -2.96 2.74
C HIS A 193 0.61 -3.69 2.13
N ALA A 194 0.59 -3.95 0.81
CA ALA A 194 1.73 -4.51 0.09
C ALA A 194 2.97 -3.60 0.11
N ALA A 195 2.78 -2.28 0.05
CA ALA A 195 3.87 -1.30 0.11
C ALA A 195 4.48 -1.13 1.51
N LEU A 196 3.65 -1.17 2.56
CA LEU A 196 4.10 -1.21 3.95
C LEU A 196 4.78 -2.55 4.26
N PHE A 197 4.29 -3.67 3.71
CA PHE A 197 4.96 -4.97 3.82
C PHE A 197 6.35 -4.94 3.20
N ARG A 198 6.46 -4.48 1.95
CA ARG A 198 7.74 -4.27 1.27
C ARG A 198 8.71 -3.45 2.12
N SER A 199 8.28 -2.28 2.60
CA SER A 199 9.11 -1.42 3.44
C SER A 199 9.57 -2.09 4.75
N PHE A 200 8.68 -2.83 5.41
CA PHE A 200 8.99 -3.57 6.63
C PHE A 200 9.96 -4.72 6.38
N ALA A 201 9.75 -5.52 5.32
CA ALA A 201 10.65 -6.62 4.94
C ALA A 201 12.04 -6.15 4.47
N THR A 202 12.13 -5.02 3.75
CA THR A 202 13.41 -4.37 3.41
C THR A 202 14.19 -3.91 4.67
N ILE A 203 13.49 -3.63 5.79
CA ILE A 203 14.08 -3.20 7.06
C ILE A 203 14.40 -4.38 7.99
N TYR A 204 13.54 -5.40 8.01
CA TYR A 204 13.62 -6.58 8.89
C TYR A 204 13.68 -7.89 8.08
N PRO A 205 14.72 -8.10 7.24
CA PRO A 205 14.82 -9.28 6.40
C PRO A 205 15.03 -10.58 7.19
N GLY A 206 15.35 -10.52 8.49
CA GLY A 206 15.45 -11.69 9.37
C GLY A 206 14.10 -12.19 9.91
N LEU A 207 13.01 -11.41 9.76
CA LEU A 207 11.68 -11.78 10.24
C LEU A 207 10.83 -12.56 9.22
N PHE A 208 11.24 -12.61 7.95
CA PHE A 208 10.52 -13.32 6.88
C PHE A 208 11.49 -14.13 6.02
N ALA A 209 11.10 -15.34 5.62
CA ALA A 209 11.93 -16.25 4.83
C ALA A 209 12.03 -15.87 3.33
N HIS A 210 12.03 -14.57 2.99
CA HIS A 210 11.82 -14.04 1.63
C HIS A 210 12.91 -13.01 1.25
N PRO A 211 14.05 -13.43 0.68
CA PRO A 211 15.28 -12.62 0.67
C PRO A 211 15.41 -11.52 -0.40
N TRP A 212 14.38 -11.16 -1.17
CA TRP A 212 14.59 -10.44 -2.45
C TRP A 212 13.66 -9.24 -2.69
N ASP A 213 14.29 -8.07 -2.86
CA ASP A 213 13.67 -6.74 -3.08
C ASP A 213 12.74 -6.67 -4.33
N GLU A 214 12.94 -7.54 -5.33
CA GLU A 214 12.13 -7.62 -6.56
C GLU A 214 10.86 -8.48 -6.41
N GLU A 215 10.80 -9.38 -5.43
CA GLU A 215 9.57 -10.15 -5.14
C GLU A 215 8.53 -9.32 -4.36
N LEU A 216 8.97 -8.19 -3.79
CA LEU A 216 8.20 -7.31 -2.91
C LEU A 216 7.64 -6.06 -3.62
N GLU A 217 7.96 -5.83 -4.89
CA GLU A 217 7.41 -4.70 -5.65
C GLU A 217 5.89 -4.85 -5.85
N LEU A 218 5.12 -3.76 -5.69
CA LEU A 218 3.64 -3.79 -5.79
C LEU A 218 3.13 -4.38 -7.12
N GLY A 219 3.87 -4.19 -8.22
CA GLY A 219 3.55 -4.83 -9.49
C GLY A 219 3.59 -6.37 -9.44
N ARG A 220 4.42 -6.96 -8.57
CA ARG A 220 4.48 -8.42 -8.38
C ARG A 220 3.20 -8.96 -7.72
N TYR A 221 2.72 -8.28 -6.67
CA TYR A 221 1.43 -8.61 -6.03
C TYR A 221 0.28 -8.59 -7.04
N VAL A 222 0.22 -7.57 -7.90
CA VAL A 222 -0.83 -7.42 -8.92
C VAL A 222 -0.79 -8.54 -9.97
N GLU A 223 0.38 -8.96 -10.45
CA GLU A 223 0.47 -10.05 -11.44
C GLU A 223 0.22 -11.44 -10.84
N GLU A 224 0.67 -11.71 -9.61
CA GLU A 224 0.54 -13.05 -8.99
C GLU A 224 -0.84 -13.30 -8.36
N LEU A 225 -1.45 -12.27 -7.74
CA LEU A 225 -2.79 -12.38 -7.16
C LEU A 225 -3.89 -12.09 -8.21
N GLY A 226 -3.59 -11.29 -9.22
CA GLY A 226 -4.52 -10.87 -10.28
C GLY A 226 -5.39 -11.97 -10.92
N PRO A 227 -4.91 -13.21 -11.17
CA PRO A 227 -5.73 -14.30 -11.71
C PRO A 227 -6.91 -14.76 -10.84
N HIS A 228 -6.90 -14.43 -9.54
CA HIS A 228 -7.94 -14.82 -8.57
C HIS A 228 -8.48 -13.62 -7.76
N ALA A 229 -8.04 -12.41 -8.04
CA ALA A 229 -8.48 -11.20 -7.37
C ALA A 229 -9.81 -10.68 -7.96
N GLN A 230 -10.73 -10.23 -7.09
CA GLN A 230 -12.00 -9.63 -7.51
C GLN A 230 -12.11 -8.15 -7.14
N VAL A 231 -11.51 -7.77 -6.02
CA VAL A 231 -11.46 -6.40 -5.47
C VAL A 231 -10.01 -5.94 -5.39
N ALA A 232 -9.78 -4.63 -5.53
CA ALA A 232 -8.55 -4.02 -5.06
C ALA A 232 -8.84 -2.74 -4.28
N HIS A 233 -8.25 -2.63 -3.09
CA HIS A 233 -8.25 -1.42 -2.29
C HIS A 233 -7.08 -0.54 -2.76
N VAL A 234 -7.39 0.69 -3.17
CA VAL A 234 -6.45 1.62 -3.80
C VAL A 234 -6.27 2.85 -2.94
N SER A 235 -5.04 2.98 -2.43
CA SER A 235 -4.57 4.06 -1.59
C SER A 235 -3.05 4.19 -1.72
N ASP A 236 -2.51 5.34 -1.32
CA ASP A 236 -1.06 5.57 -1.38
C ASP A 236 -0.40 5.20 -0.05
N ALA A 237 0.92 4.96 -0.05
CA ALA A 237 1.65 4.51 1.13
C ALA A 237 2.91 5.34 1.39
N HIS A 238 3.40 5.33 2.63
CA HIS A 238 4.75 5.81 2.93
C HIS A 238 5.40 5.07 4.11
N GLY A 239 6.46 4.31 3.82
CA GLY A 239 7.36 3.73 4.81
C GLY A 239 6.71 2.61 5.65
N LEU A 240 6.70 2.76 6.98
CA LEU A 240 6.23 1.71 7.89
C LEU A 240 4.80 1.94 8.42
N LEU A 241 4.36 3.20 8.49
CA LEU A 241 3.16 3.62 9.23
C LEU A 241 2.33 4.69 8.48
N GLY A 242 2.63 4.92 7.20
CA GLY A 242 1.84 5.76 6.31
C GLY A 242 0.86 4.93 5.49
N GLU A 243 -0.16 4.37 6.13
CA GLU A 243 -1.24 3.57 5.52
C GLU A 243 -2.36 4.45 4.96
N GLY A 244 -3.05 4.01 3.90
CA GLY A 244 -4.29 4.63 3.40
C GLY A 244 -4.16 6.10 2.99
N LEU A 245 -3.01 6.53 2.46
CA LEU A 245 -2.76 7.94 2.15
C LEU A 245 -3.52 8.39 0.90
N PRO A 246 -3.87 9.69 0.78
CA PRO A 246 -4.45 10.26 -0.43
C PRO A 246 -3.65 9.90 -1.70
N TYR A 247 -4.36 9.61 -2.78
CA TYR A 247 -3.79 9.20 -4.07
C TYR A 247 -2.73 10.19 -4.59
N GLY A 248 -1.46 9.77 -4.67
CA GLY A 248 -0.32 10.62 -5.05
C GLY A 248 0.25 11.48 -3.91
N GLY A 249 -0.10 11.16 -2.66
CA GLY A 249 0.37 11.80 -1.43
C GLY A 249 1.42 10.98 -0.64
N GLY A 250 1.80 9.81 -1.15
CA GLY A 250 2.81 8.91 -0.59
C GLY A 250 3.99 8.71 -1.56
N GLU A 251 4.36 7.45 -1.78
CA GLU A 251 5.50 7.04 -2.62
C GLU A 251 5.14 6.05 -3.74
N LEU A 252 3.85 5.75 -3.93
CA LEU A 252 3.37 4.83 -4.97
C LEU A 252 3.03 5.54 -6.29
N GLU A 253 3.63 5.07 -7.38
CA GLU A 253 3.23 5.42 -8.75
C GLU A 253 1.94 4.65 -9.09
N LEU A 254 0.79 5.12 -8.59
CA LEU A 254 -0.50 4.40 -8.66
C LEU A 254 -1.11 4.32 -10.06
N ASP A 255 -0.90 5.31 -10.95
CA ASP A 255 -1.56 5.36 -12.27
C ASP A 255 -1.32 4.09 -13.13
N PRO A 256 -0.08 3.57 -13.30
CA PRO A 256 0.17 2.29 -13.95
C PRO A 256 -0.46 1.09 -13.23
N VAL A 257 -0.46 1.08 -11.89
CA VAL A 257 -0.99 -0.01 -11.06
C VAL A 257 -2.50 -0.12 -11.22
N VAL A 258 -3.22 1.00 -11.09
CA VAL A 258 -4.68 1.06 -11.29
C VAL A 258 -5.09 0.68 -12.70
N ARG A 259 -4.32 1.08 -13.72
CA ARG A 259 -4.53 0.66 -15.11
C ARG A 259 -4.41 -0.84 -15.31
N ARG A 260 -3.50 -1.51 -14.59
CA ARG A 260 -3.31 -2.96 -14.66
C ARG A 260 -4.37 -3.72 -13.84
N LEU A 261 -4.71 -3.23 -12.64
CA LEU A 261 -5.84 -3.71 -11.85
C LEU A 261 -7.15 -3.66 -12.66
N GLY A 262 -7.36 -2.60 -13.45
CA GLY A 262 -8.50 -2.43 -14.36
C GLY A 262 -8.62 -3.45 -15.52
N GLU A 263 -7.67 -4.38 -15.66
CA GLU A 263 -7.77 -5.52 -16.58
C GLU A 263 -8.04 -6.86 -15.86
N LEU A 264 -7.88 -6.87 -14.53
CA LEU A 264 -7.79 -8.06 -13.67
C LEU A 264 -8.97 -8.14 -12.70
N VAL A 265 -9.22 -7.07 -11.93
CA VAL A 265 -10.25 -7.03 -10.88
C VAL A 265 -11.54 -6.38 -11.38
N ARG A 266 -12.67 -6.84 -10.82
CA ARG A 266 -14.01 -6.32 -11.14
C ARG A 266 -14.31 -5.02 -10.40
N PHE A 267 -13.71 -4.83 -9.24
CA PHE A 267 -13.97 -3.73 -8.30
C PHE A 267 -12.67 -3.03 -7.91
N ILE A 268 -12.66 -1.70 -7.89
CA ILE A 268 -11.54 -0.91 -7.35
C ILE A 268 -12.08 0.13 -6.37
N VAL A 269 -11.72 -0.02 -5.11
CA VAL A 269 -12.23 0.80 -3.99
C VAL A 269 -11.20 1.88 -3.64
N ALA A 270 -11.67 3.12 -3.43
CA ALA A 270 -10.83 4.18 -2.88
C ALA A 270 -10.77 4.05 -1.34
N GLU A 271 -9.61 3.61 -0.80
CA GLU A 271 -9.38 3.29 0.63
C GLU A 271 -8.58 4.40 1.32
N ILE A 272 -9.19 5.57 1.57
CA ILE A 272 -8.44 6.69 2.18
C ILE A 272 -8.70 6.80 3.68
N ASN A 273 -7.61 6.76 4.47
CA ASN A 273 -7.56 7.08 5.90
C ASN A 273 -7.75 8.60 6.08
N GLU A 274 -8.99 9.05 5.91
CA GLU A 274 -9.42 10.44 6.07
C GLU A 274 -9.15 10.95 7.50
N PRO A 275 -8.56 12.16 7.68
CA PRO A 275 -8.27 12.71 9.01
C PRO A 275 -9.50 12.92 9.91
N ASP A 276 -10.67 13.06 9.28
CA ASP A 276 -11.99 12.96 9.91
C ASP A 276 -12.76 11.85 9.19
N PRO A 277 -13.02 10.69 9.83
CA PRO A 277 -13.78 9.60 9.22
C PRO A 277 -15.21 9.97 8.77
N ALA A 278 -15.80 11.05 9.29
CA ALA A 278 -17.09 11.56 8.83
C ALA A 278 -17.00 12.36 7.52
N ARG A 279 -15.79 12.53 6.95
CA ARG A 279 -15.52 13.21 5.68
C ARG A 279 -14.90 12.27 4.65
N SER A 280 -15.14 12.58 3.37
CA SER A 280 -14.69 11.81 2.20
C SER A 280 -13.98 12.65 1.13
N VAL A 281 -13.32 13.73 1.54
CA VAL A 281 -12.76 14.73 0.61
C VAL A 281 -11.63 14.16 -0.24
N GLU A 282 -10.71 13.39 0.36
CA GLU A 282 -9.60 12.80 -0.37
C GLU A 282 -9.99 11.45 -1.01
N MET A 283 -10.93 10.71 -0.42
CA MET A 283 -11.51 9.49 -0.98
C MET A 283 -12.26 9.77 -2.29
N LYS A 284 -13.09 10.83 -2.34
CA LYS A 284 -13.76 11.26 -3.58
C LYS A 284 -12.77 11.74 -4.65
N ARG A 285 -11.62 12.32 -4.24
CA ARG A 285 -10.55 12.68 -5.18
C ARG A 285 -9.80 11.45 -5.71
N ALA A 286 -9.53 10.47 -4.85
CA ALA A 286 -8.92 9.19 -5.22
C ALA A 286 -9.82 8.40 -6.17
N TYR A 287 -11.12 8.27 -5.89
CA TYR A 287 -12.11 7.70 -6.81
C TYR A 287 -12.05 8.36 -8.20
N ARG A 288 -12.03 9.71 -8.26
CA ARG A 288 -11.92 10.42 -9.55
C ARG A 288 -10.53 10.34 -10.17
N ALA A 289 -9.48 9.99 -9.42
CA ALA A 289 -8.15 9.68 -9.94
C ALA A 289 -8.12 8.29 -10.58
N ILE A 290 -8.71 7.30 -9.91
CA ILE A 290 -8.93 5.95 -10.41
C ILE A 290 -9.71 5.99 -11.74
N GLU A 291 -10.82 6.75 -11.81
CA GLU A 291 -11.55 6.94 -13.08
C GLU A 291 -10.70 7.57 -14.20
N ARG A 292 -9.76 8.48 -13.89
CA ARG A 292 -8.84 9.05 -14.88
C ARG A 292 -7.78 8.06 -15.33
N ALA A 293 -7.21 7.28 -14.40
CA ALA A 293 -6.24 6.24 -14.71
C ALA A 293 -6.87 5.15 -15.59
N LEU A 294 -8.06 4.66 -15.24
CA LEU A 294 -8.82 3.67 -16.02
C LEU A 294 -9.31 4.18 -17.39
N ALA A 295 -9.34 5.50 -17.61
CA ALA A 295 -9.65 6.09 -18.92
C ALA A 295 -8.44 6.20 -19.86
N LEU A 296 -7.23 5.92 -19.38
CA LEU A 296 -6.04 5.76 -20.22
C LEU A 296 -6.02 4.35 -20.83
N PRO A 297 -5.32 4.11 -21.97
CA PRO A 297 -5.10 2.76 -22.46
C PRO A 297 -4.39 1.88 -21.41
N PRO A 298 -4.43 0.55 -21.51
CA PRO A 298 -3.65 -0.36 -20.67
C PRO A 298 -2.20 0.08 -20.48
N ALA A 299 -1.63 -0.22 -19.32
CA ALA A 299 -0.20 -0.04 -19.10
C ALA A 299 0.56 -1.18 -19.79
N GLU A 300 1.58 -0.85 -20.59
CA GLU A 300 2.56 -1.88 -20.96
C GLU A 300 3.23 -2.38 -19.67
N PRO A 301 3.37 -3.71 -19.46
CA PRO A 301 4.05 -4.24 -18.28
C PRO A 301 5.47 -3.67 -18.19
N GLN A 302 5.72 -2.81 -17.19
CA GLN A 302 7.06 -2.27 -17.01
C GLN A 302 7.98 -3.42 -16.57
N PRO A 303 9.08 -3.71 -17.30
CA PRO A 303 10.03 -4.69 -16.84
C PRO A 303 10.60 -4.21 -15.50
N ALA A 304 10.60 -5.09 -14.49
CA ALA A 304 11.16 -4.81 -13.19
C ALA A 304 12.56 -4.20 -13.36
N ARG A 305 12.79 -3.03 -12.75
CA ARG A 305 14.08 -2.33 -12.85
C ARG A 305 15.11 -3.13 -12.07
N ARG A 306 15.77 -4.06 -12.74
CA ARG A 306 16.80 -4.94 -12.19
C ARG A 306 17.72 -4.16 -11.27
N ARG A 307 17.57 -4.35 -9.96
CA ARG A 307 18.53 -3.83 -9.00
C ARG A 307 19.73 -4.77 -9.05
N VAL A 308 20.92 -4.25 -8.76
CA VAL A 308 22.01 -5.16 -8.40
C VAL A 308 21.55 -5.83 -7.11
N PRO A 309 21.53 -7.17 -7.01
CA PRO A 309 21.14 -7.83 -5.78
C PRO A 309 21.95 -7.27 -4.62
N ALA A 310 21.29 -6.96 -3.50
CA ALA A 310 22.02 -6.79 -2.25
C ALA A 310 22.78 -8.11 -1.98
N ASP A 311 24.03 -8.03 -1.52
CA ASP A 311 24.80 -9.23 -1.18
C ASP A 311 23.99 -10.09 -0.21
N SER A 312 23.84 -11.38 -0.51
CA SER A 312 23.02 -12.35 0.24
C SER A 312 23.70 -12.77 1.55
N PHE A 313 24.32 -11.81 2.25
CA PHE A 313 25.15 -12.01 3.40
C PHE A 313 24.42 -11.47 4.63
N ASP A 314 23.83 -12.39 5.40
CA ASP A 314 23.09 -12.05 6.61
C ASP A 314 24.05 -11.59 7.73
N TRP A 315 24.27 -10.28 7.78
CA TRP A 315 25.03 -9.63 8.85
C TRP A 315 24.38 -9.75 10.22
N GLN A 316 23.09 -10.08 10.35
CA GLN A 316 22.46 -10.32 11.66
C GLN A 316 22.87 -11.69 12.20
N GLN A 317 22.74 -12.74 11.38
CA GLN A 317 23.24 -14.10 11.67
C GLN A 317 24.74 -14.08 12.00
N VAL A 318 25.56 -13.41 11.18
CA VAL A 318 27.03 -13.34 11.36
C VAL A 318 27.45 -12.54 12.60
N LEU A 319 26.60 -11.66 13.12
CA LEU A 319 26.84 -10.90 14.36
C LEU A 319 26.15 -11.52 15.60
N GLU A 320 25.53 -12.71 15.47
CA GLU A 320 24.66 -13.34 16.47
C GLU A 320 23.55 -12.41 17.01
N ARG A 321 23.18 -11.40 16.23
CA ARG A 321 22.14 -10.44 16.60
C ARG A 321 20.79 -11.03 16.25
N ARG A 322 20.03 -11.40 17.28
CA ARG A 322 18.58 -11.56 17.15
C ARG A 322 18.01 -10.22 16.67
N ASP A 323 17.27 -10.26 15.58
CA ASP A 323 16.60 -9.10 15.00
C ASP A 323 15.76 -8.43 16.11
N PRO A 324 15.97 -7.14 16.43
CA PRO A 324 15.26 -6.49 17.53
C PRO A 324 13.80 -6.25 17.13
N VAL A 325 12.94 -7.26 17.38
CA VAL A 325 11.50 -7.21 17.09
C VAL A 325 10.94 -5.88 17.59
N PRO A 326 10.45 -5.03 16.68
CA PRO A 326 10.70 -3.61 16.86
C PRO A 326 9.79 -2.96 17.88
N SER A 327 10.38 -2.08 18.70
CA SER A 327 9.63 -1.09 19.46
C SER A 327 9.16 0.05 18.55
N VAL A 328 8.36 -0.30 17.52
CA VAL A 328 7.86 0.63 16.49
C VAL A 328 7.18 1.84 17.15
N LEU A 329 6.46 1.63 18.26
CA LEU A 329 5.84 2.71 19.05
C LEU A 329 6.89 3.67 19.64
N GLU A 330 7.90 3.17 20.36
CA GLU A 330 8.96 4.02 20.93
C GLU A 330 9.67 4.83 19.84
N LEU A 331 9.94 4.21 18.69
CA LEU A 331 10.57 4.86 17.53
C LEU A 331 9.62 5.90 16.91
N GLN A 332 8.33 5.59 16.79
CA GLN A 332 7.30 6.50 16.28
C GLN A 332 7.07 7.71 17.21
N GLU A 333 7.11 7.54 18.53
CA GLU A 333 7.05 8.63 19.51
C GLU A 333 8.31 9.51 19.50
N ARG A 334 9.47 8.86 19.35
CA ARG A 334 10.80 9.50 19.36
C ARG A 334 11.12 10.27 18.08
N PHE A 335 10.64 9.81 16.94
CA PHE A 335 11.00 10.35 15.61
C PHE A 335 9.82 10.97 14.85
N GLY A 336 8.58 10.56 15.13
CA GLY A 336 7.39 11.08 14.46
C GLY A 336 7.16 12.58 14.64
N GLY A 337 6.92 13.28 13.53
CA GLY A 337 6.77 14.73 13.52
C GLY A 337 7.98 15.51 14.06
N ARG A 338 9.14 14.85 14.28
CA ARG A 338 10.36 15.51 14.75
C ARG A 338 11.25 15.94 13.59
N ARG A 339 12.19 16.84 13.87
CA ARG A 339 13.26 17.21 12.94
C ARG A 339 14.53 16.45 13.29
N ILE A 340 14.95 15.58 12.39
CA ILE A 340 16.10 14.71 12.56
C ILE A 340 17.31 15.34 11.86
N LEU A 341 18.47 15.27 12.52
CA LEU A 341 19.78 15.53 11.92
C LEU A 341 20.57 14.22 11.93
N LEU A 342 20.93 13.73 10.74
CA LEU A 342 21.71 12.52 10.55
C LEU A 342 23.11 12.89 10.06
N THR A 343 24.13 12.52 10.81
CA THR A 343 25.55 12.87 10.55
C THR A 343 26.34 11.67 10.05
N GLY A 344 27.13 11.84 8.99
CA GLY A 344 27.85 10.74 8.31
C GLY A 344 26.94 9.97 7.34
N GLY A 345 25.98 10.68 6.73
CA GLY A 345 24.87 10.07 6.00
C GLY A 345 25.08 9.81 4.51
N GLY A 346 26.25 10.09 3.94
CA GLY A 346 26.50 9.97 2.50
C GLY A 346 26.77 8.55 2.00
N GLY A 347 27.15 7.64 2.90
CA GLY A 347 27.35 6.22 2.60
C GLY A 347 26.06 5.39 2.60
N SER A 348 26.15 4.13 2.16
CA SER A 348 25.02 3.19 2.09
C SER A 348 24.27 3.03 3.43
N ILE A 349 25.01 2.91 4.54
CA ILE A 349 24.46 2.84 5.91
C ILE A 349 23.66 4.11 6.24
N GLY A 350 24.16 5.28 5.82
CA GLY A 350 23.52 6.57 6.01
C GLY A 350 22.21 6.71 5.23
N GLY A 351 22.21 6.24 3.97
CA GLY A 351 21.01 6.14 3.15
C GLY A 351 19.96 5.20 3.73
N ALA A 352 20.37 3.98 4.12
CA ALA A 352 19.47 3.01 4.76
C ALA A 352 18.84 3.54 6.06
N LEU A 353 19.65 4.18 6.92
CA LEU A 353 19.15 4.80 8.16
C LEU A 353 18.24 6.00 7.90
N ALA A 354 18.49 6.79 6.84
CA ALA A 354 17.59 7.87 6.43
C ALA A 354 16.24 7.35 5.92
N THR A 355 16.23 6.27 5.13
CA THR A 355 15.00 5.59 4.69
C THR A 355 14.22 5.02 5.88
N PHE A 356 14.90 4.28 6.76
CA PHE A 356 14.33 3.73 7.99
C PHE A 356 13.66 4.82 8.85
N LEU A 357 14.38 5.91 9.13
CA LEU A 357 13.84 7.03 9.92
C LEU A 357 12.72 7.78 9.19
N GLY A 358 12.68 7.75 7.85
CA GLY A 358 11.57 8.26 7.05
C GLY A 358 10.26 7.52 7.34
N GLY A 359 10.33 6.21 7.60
CA GLY A 359 9.16 5.36 7.86
C GLY A 359 8.31 5.76 9.08
N PHE A 360 8.87 6.53 10.01
CA PHE A 360 8.18 7.08 11.19
C PHE A 360 7.56 8.47 10.95
N ARG A 361 7.60 8.98 9.71
CA ARG A 361 7.05 10.28 9.28
C ARG A 361 7.55 11.48 10.12
N PRO A 362 8.87 11.73 10.20
CA PRO A 362 9.43 12.96 10.77
C PRO A 362 9.03 14.21 9.96
N GLU A 363 9.04 15.39 10.58
CA GLU A 363 8.84 16.68 9.89
C GLU A 363 9.94 16.92 8.85
N ARG A 364 11.16 16.45 9.14
CA ARG A 364 12.32 16.56 8.24
C ARG A 364 13.44 15.61 8.62
N ILE A 365 14.12 15.07 7.62
CA ILE A 365 15.45 14.50 7.79
C ILE A 365 16.46 15.42 7.10
N THR A 366 17.37 15.98 7.90
CA THR A 366 18.52 16.73 7.41
C THR A 366 19.71 15.79 7.38
N VAL A 367 20.17 15.42 6.18
CA VAL A 367 21.40 14.63 6.04
C VAL A 367 22.58 15.58 5.94
N VAL A 368 23.52 15.40 6.85
CA VAL A 368 24.82 16.08 6.88
C VAL A 368 25.88 15.01 6.70
N ASP A 369 26.64 15.13 5.63
CA ASP A 369 27.81 14.29 5.39
C ASP A 369 29.07 15.12 5.32
N GLY A 370 30.18 14.51 5.71
CA GLY A 370 31.52 15.07 5.55
C GLY A 370 32.38 14.01 4.90
N HIS A 371 33.02 14.35 3.78
CA HIS A 371 33.97 13.51 3.06
C HIS A 371 34.84 12.71 4.06
N GLU A 372 34.77 11.38 4.05
CA GLU A 372 35.51 10.52 5.01
C GLU A 372 37.02 10.78 4.96
N SER A 373 37.53 11.12 3.78
CA SER A 373 38.90 11.57 3.57
C SER A 373 39.30 12.76 4.44
N SER A 374 38.37 13.67 4.75
CA SER A 374 38.59 14.80 5.68
C SER A 374 38.78 14.31 7.12
N LEU A 375 37.93 13.39 7.59
CA LEU A 375 37.98 12.86 8.96
C LEU A 375 39.23 12.00 9.17
N ILE A 376 39.61 11.20 8.17
CA ILE A 376 40.83 10.38 8.20
C ILE A 376 42.09 11.24 8.08
N ALA A 377 42.07 12.31 7.27
CA ALA A 377 43.20 13.24 7.17
C ALA A 377 43.41 14.06 8.45
N ASP A 378 42.36 14.66 9.02
CA ASP A 378 42.49 15.53 10.20
C ASP A 378 42.92 14.72 11.44
N ARG A 379 42.44 13.46 11.57
CA ARG A 379 42.89 12.52 12.61
C ARG A 379 44.36 12.08 12.48
N ARG A 380 44.98 12.22 11.30
CA ARG A 380 46.42 12.00 11.09
C ARG A 380 47.27 13.28 11.22
N ALA A 381 46.63 14.45 11.36
CA ALA A 381 47.29 15.75 11.24
C ALA A 381 47.32 16.59 12.53
N ARG A 382 46.69 16.16 13.64
CA ARG A 382 46.55 16.99 14.85
C ARG A 382 46.78 16.27 16.17
N ASP A 383 47.33 17.03 17.11
CA ASP A 383 47.47 16.68 18.51
C ASP A 383 46.11 16.66 19.25
N PRO A 384 45.83 15.68 20.15
CA PRO A 384 44.50 15.48 20.74
C PRO A 384 43.92 16.68 21.52
N GLN A 385 44.75 17.63 21.97
CA GLN A 385 44.27 18.76 22.77
C GLN A 385 43.44 19.79 21.98
N THR A 386 43.42 19.70 20.64
CA THR A 386 42.84 20.75 19.77
C THR A 386 41.36 20.58 19.38
N LEU A 387 40.70 19.50 19.80
CA LEU A 387 39.31 19.15 19.44
C LEU A 387 38.22 20.11 19.97
N GLY A 388 38.56 21.11 20.78
CA GLY A 388 37.60 21.96 21.49
C GLY A 388 36.92 23.07 20.67
N SER A 389 37.25 23.33 19.39
CA SER A 389 36.57 24.40 18.64
C SER A 389 36.55 24.28 17.11
N ARG A 390 35.49 24.86 16.52
CA ARG A 390 35.27 25.17 15.08
C ARG A 390 34.90 24.01 14.15
N LEU A 391 33.61 23.68 14.10
CA LEU A 391 32.98 23.20 12.87
C LEU A 391 33.02 24.29 11.78
N ARG A 392 33.25 23.90 10.52
CA ARG A 392 32.97 24.71 9.32
C ARG A 392 32.03 23.95 8.39
N SER A 393 31.29 24.71 7.59
CA SER A 393 30.14 24.31 6.77
C SER A 393 30.22 22.93 6.12
N PRO A 394 29.36 21.96 6.51
CA PRO A 394 29.10 20.79 5.70
C PRO A 394 28.20 21.14 4.51
N THR A 395 28.27 20.34 3.44
CA THR A 395 27.21 20.27 2.43
C THR A 395 25.98 19.62 3.02
N SER A 396 24.86 20.35 3.10
CA SER A 396 23.58 19.83 3.57
C SER A 396 22.64 19.53 2.41
N PHE A 397 21.92 18.43 2.50
CA PHE A 397 20.78 18.14 1.64
C PHE A 397 19.53 17.92 2.51
N SER A 398 18.40 18.48 2.10
CA SER A 398 17.15 18.45 2.86
C SER A 398 16.14 17.58 2.15
N ILE A 399 15.82 16.43 2.72
CA ILE A 399 14.67 15.63 2.29
C ILE A 399 13.46 16.17 3.05
N SER A 400 12.58 16.86 2.32
CA SER A 400 11.27 17.28 2.82
C SER A 400 10.20 16.41 2.17
N PRO A 401 9.35 15.69 2.93
CA PRO A 401 8.14 15.10 2.35
C PRO A 401 7.25 16.22 1.77
N ARG A 402 6.59 15.96 0.64
CA ARG A 402 5.85 16.98 -0.11
C ARG A 402 4.51 17.32 0.55
N THR A 403 4.47 18.35 1.37
CA THR A 403 3.20 18.95 1.81
C THR A 403 2.63 19.86 0.70
N SER A 404 1.60 19.39 -0.01
CA SER A 404 0.92 20.16 -1.06
C SER A 404 -0.20 21.04 -0.49
N THR A 405 0.10 22.31 -0.20
CA THR A 405 -0.92 23.34 0.08
C THR A 405 -0.76 24.53 -0.86
N SER A 406 -1.82 24.83 -1.62
CA SER A 406 -2.10 26.18 -2.13
C SER A 406 -2.61 27.06 -0.95
N THR A 407 -2.68 28.40 -0.99
CA THR A 407 -2.87 29.36 -2.10
C THR A 407 -2.03 30.65 -1.90
N GLY A 408 -2.16 31.65 -2.79
CA GLY A 408 -1.56 32.99 -2.65
C GLY A 408 -2.31 33.92 -1.66
N PRO A 409 -1.97 35.22 -1.55
CA PRO A 409 -1.77 36.12 -2.70
C PRO A 409 -0.58 37.12 -2.59
N ARG A 410 -0.46 38.02 -3.57
CA ARG A 410 0.51 39.15 -3.59
C ARG A 410 0.04 40.34 -2.75
N SER A 411 0.94 41.01 -1.99
CA SER A 411 1.14 42.48 -2.07
C SER A 411 2.23 43.08 -1.13
N SER A 412 3.01 44.01 -1.70
CA SER A 412 3.69 45.20 -1.11
C SER A 412 4.26 45.24 0.33
N ARG A 413 5.59 45.39 0.44
CA ARG A 413 6.38 46.50 1.07
C ARG A 413 7.88 46.16 0.93
N ARG A 414 8.75 46.95 0.26
CA ARG A 414 9.50 48.14 0.74
C ARG A 414 9.97 48.04 2.20
N SER A 415 11.26 48.20 2.56
CA SER A 415 12.54 48.34 1.81
C SER A 415 13.70 48.01 2.82
N SER A 416 15.02 48.25 2.69
CA SER A 416 15.84 49.24 1.97
C SER A 416 17.35 48.85 1.96
N SER A 417 18.17 49.61 1.20
CA SER A 417 19.66 49.67 1.28
C SER A 417 20.46 48.50 0.65
N THR A 418 21.67 48.64 0.07
CA THR A 418 22.22 49.60 -0.93
C THR A 418 23.63 49.19 -1.36
N ARG A 419 23.94 49.20 -2.68
CA ARG A 419 25.24 49.50 -3.36
C ARG A 419 25.10 49.05 -4.84
N THR A 420 25.11 49.94 -5.85
CA THR A 420 26.30 50.46 -6.60
C THR A 420 27.23 49.34 -7.09
N CYS A 421 27.57 49.14 -8.38
CA CYS A 421 27.33 49.82 -9.67
C CYS A 421 27.45 48.74 -10.80
N THR A 422 27.37 48.95 -12.13
CA THR A 422 27.40 50.14 -13.02
C THR A 422 26.60 49.83 -14.31
N ALA A 423 26.24 50.84 -15.12
CA ALA A 423 25.39 50.66 -16.31
C ALA A 423 26.14 50.50 -17.66
N ARG A 424 25.52 49.74 -18.59
CA ARG A 424 25.53 49.81 -20.08
C ARG A 424 24.86 48.52 -20.62
N GLY A 425 23.95 48.52 -21.59
CA GLY A 425 23.25 49.63 -22.25
C GLY A 425 22.27 49.15 -23.34
N THR A 426 21.36 50.04 -23.75
CA THR A 426 20.59 50.06 -25.03
C THR A 426 19.85 48.80 -25.53
N CYS A 427 18.53 48.93 -25.50
CA CYS A 427 17.51 48.41 -26.43
C CYS A 427 17.96 47.77 -27.77
N CYS A 428 17.28 46.68 -28.16
CA CYS A 428 16.35 46.71 -29.30
C CYS A 428 15.39 45.51 -29.30
N ALA A 429 14.37 45.55 -30.16
CA ALA A 429 13.24 44.60 -30.17
C ALA A 429 13.23 43.73 -31.48
N PRO A 430 12.14 43.05 -31.94
CA PRO A 430 12.21 41.81 -32.73
C PRO A 430 12.08 42.11 -34.26
N PRO A 431 11.61 41.26 -35.23
CA PRO A 431 10.92 39.97 -35.13
C PRO A 431 11.13 38.95 -36.30
N ARG A 432 10.20 37.97 -36.40
CA ARG A 432 9.88 37.02 -37.51
C ARG A 432 10.86 35.83 -37.65
N ALA A 433 10.46 34.56 -37.82
CA ALA A 433 9.25 33.84 -38.31
C ALA A 433 9.34 33.31 -39.76
N ARG A 434 9.40 31.97 -39.89
CA ARG A 434 9.02 31.09 -41.03
C ARG A 434 9.11 29.63 -40.53
N ALA A 435 8.06 28.82 -40.66
CA ALA A 435 7.73 27.95 -41.81
C ALA A 435 8.66 26.72 -41.93
N SER A 436 8.24 25.46 -42.16
CA SER A 436 6.98 24.68 -42.07
C SER A 436 7.12 23.48 -43.04
N ARG A 437 6.72 22.26 -42.64
CA ARG A 437 6.53 21.05 -43.49
C ARG A 437 7.80 20.43 -44.16
N PRO A 438 7.73 19.18 -44.70
CA PRO A 438 6.63 18.20 -44.67
C PRO A 438 6.99 16.80 -44.10
N SER A 439 5.97 15.95 -44.02
CA SER A 439 5.97 14.51 -43.74
C SER A 439 6.64 13.64 -44.82
N SER A 440 6.99 12.40 -44.45
CA SER A 440 7.02 11.25 -45.38
C SER A 440 6.24 10.06 -44.79
N SER A 441 5.73 9.17 -45.66
CA SER A 441 4.73 8.13 -45.34
C SER A 441 5.30 6.71 -45.58
N PRO A 442 4.71 5.64 -44.99
CA PRO A 442 5.39 4.33 -44.88
C PRO A 442 5.33 3.44 -46.14
N ARG A 443 6.08 2.33 -46.11
CA ARG A 443 5.98 1.21 -47.07
C ARG A 443 5.81 -0.15 -46.35
N PRO A 444 5.25 -1.19 -47.00
CA PRO A 444 4.60 -2.29 -46.27
C PRO A 444 5.05 -3.73 -46.63
N THR A 445 4.53 -4.70 -45.87
CA THR A 445 4.34 -6.13 -46.19
C THR A 445 5.55 -7.03 -46.55
N ARG A 446 5.68 -8.16 -45.82
CA ARG A 446 5.26 -9.49 -46.33
C ARG A 446 5.20 -10.56 -45.23
N PRO A 447 4.25 -11.52 -45.29
CA PRO A 447 4.21 -12.67 -44.39
C PRO A 447 4.99 -13.88 -44.93
N ARG A 448 5.24 -14.88 -44.08
CA ARG A 448 5.62 -16.25 -44.44
C ARG A 448 4.75 -17.26 -43.67
N SER A 449 4.52 -18.43 -44.24
CA SER A 449 3.71 -19.50 -43.65
C SER A 449 4.13 -20.89 -44.15
N ARG A 450 3.61 -21.94 -43.49
CA ARG A 450 3.61 -23.39 -43.79
C ARG A 450 4.65 -24.32 -43.11
N ARG A 451 4.09 -25.14 -42.21
CA ARG A 451 4.11 -26.64 -42.17
C ARG A 451 5.44 -27.43 -42.14
N ALA A 452 5.64 -28.16 -41.03
CA ALA A 452 5.70 -29.64 -40.92
C ALA A 452 5.82 -29.96 -39.41
N SER A 453 5.04 -30.79 -38.71
CA SER A 453 4.61 -32.20 -38.89
C SER A 453 5.72 -33.25 -38.69
N THR A 454 5.77 -33.85 -37.50
CA THR A 454 6.44 -35.13 -37.20
C THR A 454 5.77 -35.80 -36.00
N ASP A 455 5.61 -37.12 -36.06
CA ASP A 455 5.10 -37.96 -34.96
C ASP A 455 6.19 -38.22 -33.89
N GLY A 456 5.75 -38.49 -32.65
CA GLY A 456 6.62 -38.91 -31.54
C GLY A 456 5.84 -39.74 -30.52
N ARG A 457 6.27 -40.99 -30.27
CA ARG A 457 5.61 -41.94 -29.36
C ARG A 457 6.27 -42.01 -27.98
N SER A 458 5.49 -42.54 -27.03
CA SER A 458 5.90 -43.26 -25.79
C SER A 458 6.59 -42.46 -24.68
N GLY A 459 6.29 -42.85 -23.43
CA GLY A 459 6.87 -42.22 -22.23
C GLY A 459 6.13 -42.46 -20.91
N SER A 460 5.43 -43.59 -20.73
CA SER A 460 4.72 -43.89 -19.48
C SER A 460 5.66 -44.45 -18.41
N TRP A 461 5.88 -43.73 -17.32
CA TRP A 461 6.47 -44.25 -16.09
C TRP A 461 5.66 -43.77 -14.88
N SER A 462 5.29 -44.73 -14.03
CA SER A 462 4.69 -44.51 -12.72
C SER A 462 5.42 -45.42 -11.73
N SER A 463 5.93 -44.84 -10.64
CA SER A 463 6.49 -45.52 -9.46
C SER A 463 6.53 -44.50 -8.33
#